data_AF-A0AAV7VDT3-F1
#
_entry.id   AF-A0AAV7VDT3-F1
#
_cell.length_a   1.000
_cell.length_b   1.000
_cell.length_c   1.000
_cell.angle_alpha   90.00
_cell.angle_beta   90.00
_cell.angle_gamma   90.00
#
_symmetry.space_group_name_H-M   'P 1'
#
loop_
_entity.id
_entity.type
_entity.pdbx_description
1 polymer ?
#
loop_
_entity_poly.entity_id
_entity_poly.type
_entity_poly.pdbx_seq_one_letter_code
_entity_poly.pdbx_strand_id
1 'polypeptide(L)'
;MVATLLHYRDCDHILTCARTKGDLRIDNHKIMTFPHFTKTTQKQQATFMDAKKTLQQLDLQYAMLFPARLRIVTLEGAQFFHTPQEVWNWLDMQVRACLQEVLGCW
;
A
#
# COMPACT_ATOMS: atom_id res chain seq x y z
N MET A 1 -8.13 21.72 4.89
CA MET A 1 -7.60 22.07 6.23
C MET A 1 -6.28 21.35 6.42
N VAL A 2 -5.26 22.01 6.94
CA VAL A 2 -3.99 21.38 7.33
C VAL A 2 -3.81 21.60 8.82
N ALA A 3 -3.59 20.54 9.58
CA ALA A 3 -3.31 20.60 11.01
C ALA A 3 -1.86 20.21 11.26
N THR A 4 -1.10 21.07 11.93
CA THR A 4 0.27 20.79 12.36
C THR A 4 0.23 20.35 13.82
N LEU A 5 0.68 19.13 14.07
CA LEU A 5 0.79 18.57 15.41
C LEU A 5 2.26 18.63 15.86
N LEU A 6 2.48 18.79 17.17
CA LEU A 6 3.82 18.91 17.73
C LEU A 6 4.59 17.58 17.66
N HIS A 7 3.90 16.46 17.92
CA HIS A 7 4.51 15.13 17.92
C HIS A 7 3.99 14.27 16.77
N TYR A 8 4.92 13.58 16.11
CA TYR A 8 4.59 12.62 15.06
C TYR A 8 3.71 11.46 15.57
N ARG A 9 3.89 11.05 16.83
CA ARG A 9 3.10 9.96 17.43
C ARG A 9 1.60 10.30 17.51
N ASP A 10 1.28 11.57 17.76
CA ASP A 10 -0.11 12.03 17.80
C ASP A 10 -0.74 11.97 16.40
N CYS A 11 0.01 12.38 15.36
CA CYS A 11 -0.41 12.22 13.96
C CYS A 11 -0.73 10.75 13.65
N ASP A 12 0.20 9.85 13.98
CA ASP A 12 0.08 8.44 13.66
C ASP A 12 -1.09 7.77 14.40
N HIS A 13 -1.29 8.15 15.67
CA HIS A 13 -2.41 7.67 16.46
C HIS A 13 -3.76 8.15 15.90
N ILE A 14 -3.87 9.44 15.53
CA ILE A 14 -5.08 9.98 14.90
C ILE A 14 -5.37 9.28 13.57
N LEU A 15 -4.36 9.09 12.73
CA LEU A 15 -4.50 8.39 11.44
C LEU A 15 -4.90 6.92 11.63
N THR A 16 -4.36 6.25 12.64
CA THR A 16 -4.72 4.87 12.99
C THR A 16 -6.17 4.80 13.46
N CYS A 17 -6.57 5.66 14.39
CA CYS A 17 -7.96 5.77 14.85
C CYS A 17 -8.93 6.07 13.71
N ALA A 18 -8.55 6.93 12.77
CA ALA A 18 -9.34 7.24 11.59
C ALA A 18 -9.55 6.01 10.70
N ARG A 19 -8.49 5.24 10.43
CA ARG A 19 -8.56 4.00 9.63
C ARG A 19 -9.43 2.93 10.31
N THR A 20 -9.28 2.76 11.63
CA THR A 20 -10.06 1.78 12.39
C THR A 20 -11.56 2.13 12.43
N LYS A 21 -11.90 3.42 12.52
CA LYS A 21 -13.30 3.88 12.47
C LYS A 21 -13.91 3.82 11.06
N GLY A 22 -13.10 3.98 10.01
CA GLY A 22 -13.55 3.96 8.62
C GLY A 22 -14.23 5.26 8.20
N ASP A 23 -15.50 5.46 8.57
CA ASP A 23 -16.29 6.62 8.18
C ASP A 23 -16.20 7.73 9.25
N LEU A 24 -15.44 8.78 8.96
CA LEU A 24 -15.39 9.99 9.77
C LEU A 24 -16.39 11.02 9.23
N ARG A 25 -17.29 11.51 10.09
CA ARG A 25 -18.28 12.53 9.75
C ARG A 25 -18.24 13.69 10.74
N ILE A 26 -18.18 14.91 10.23
CA ILE A 26 -18.40 16.15 11.01
C ILE A 26 -19.57 16.86 10.35
N ASP A 27 -20.59 17.23 11.12
CA ASP A 27 -21.81 17.90 10.62
C ASP A 27 -22.44 17.18 9.42
N ASN A 28 -22.50 15.85 9.46
CA ASN A 28 -22.99 14.98 8.38
C ASN A 28 -22.14 14.97 7.08
N HIS A 29 -20.97 15.60 7.07
CA HIS A 29 -20.03 15.60 5.94
C HIS A 29 -18.93 14.57 6.14
N LYS A 30 -18.69 13.73 5.12
CA LYS A 30 -17.60 12.74 5.15
C LYS A 30 -16.24 13.44 5.05
N ILE A 31 -15.37 13.15 6.00
CA ILE A 31 -14.01 13.67 6.04
C ILE A 31 -13.03 12.54 5.80
N MET A 32 -12.06 12.80 4.93
CA MET A 32 -10.93 11.91 4.67
C MET A 32 -9.67 12.50 5.28
N THR A 33 -8.98 11.72 6.11
CA THR A 33 -7.73 12.13 6.75
C THR A 33 -6.55 11.44 6.07
N PHE A 34 -5.57 12.23 5.62
CA PHE A 34 -4.35 11.73 5.01
C PHE A 34 -3.11 12.38 5.65
N PRO A 35 -2.00 11.65 5.80
CA PRO A 35 -0.72 12.24 6.19
C PRO A 35 -0.25 13.24 5.12
N HIS A 36 0.35 14.34 5.56
CA HIS A 36 0.92 15.34 4.66
C HIS A 36 2.34 14.92 4.23
N PHE A 37 2.46 14.39 3.01
CA PHE A 37 3.76 14.03 2.42
C PHE A 37 4.31 15.14 1.53
N THR A 38 5.63 15.23 1.43
CA THR A 38 6.29 16.11 0.45
C THR A 38 5.95 15.70 -0.99
N LYS A 39 6.00 16.65 -1.93
CA LYS A 39 5.68 16.39 -3.35
C LYS A 39 6.56 15.29 -3.95
N THR A 40 7.81 15.18 -3.52
CA THR A 40 8.74 14.15 -3.98
C THR A 40 8.29 12.76 -3.55
N THR A 41 7.90 12.61 -2.28
CA THR A 41 7.36 11.34 -1.76
C THR A 41 6.04 10.98 -2.43
N GLN A 42 5.14 11.95 -2.64
CA GLN A 42 3.88 11.67 -3.36
C GLN A 42 4.13 11.19 -4.79
N LYS A 43 5.06 11.82 -5.52
CA LYS A 43 5.44 11.37 -6.87
C LYS A 43 6.00 9.96 -6.87
N GLN A 44 6.87 9.63 -5.91
CA GLN A 44 7.40 8.28 -5.76
C GLN A 44 6.31 7.27 -5.41
N GLN A 45 5.35 7.60 -4.54
CA GLN A 45 4.23 6.71 -4.25
C GLN A 45 3.27 6.56 -5.44
N ALA A 46 3.16 7.59 -6.28
CA ALA A 46 2.33 7.59 -7.47
C ALA A 46 2.83 6.59 -8.54
N THR A 47 4.14 6.35 -8.64
CA THR A 47 4.67 5.36 -9.59
C THR A 47 4.24 3.93 -9.27
N PHE A 48 3.83 3.65 -8.03
CA PHE A 48 3.30 2.36 -7.61
C PHE A 48 1.77 2.25 -7.75
N MET A 49 1.07 3.27 -8.26
CA MET A 49 -0.40 3.21 -8.38
C MET A 49 -0.87 2.05 -9.24
N ASP A 50 -0.21 1.81 -10.38
CA ASP A 50 -0.59 0.72 -11.27
C ASP A 50 -0.31 -0.64 -10.64
N ALA A 51 0.84 -0.81 -9.98
CA ALA A 51 1.16 -2.01 -9.23
C ALA A 51 0.11 -2.28 -8.12
N LYS A 52 -0.32 -1.24 -7.38
CA LYS A 52 -1.37 -1.38 -6.36
C LYS A 52 -2.70 -1.84 -6.93
N LYS A 53 -3.11 -1.32 -8.09
CA LYS A 53 -4.36 -1.75 -8.76
C LYS A 53 -4.31 -3.23 -9.08
N THR A 54 -3.20 -3.70 -9.65
CA THR A 54 -3.02 -5.12 -9.96
C THR A 54 -3.02 -5.97 -8.69
N LEU A 55 -2.33 -5.55 -7.62
CA LEU A 55 -2.35 -6.27 -6.34
C LEU A 55 -3.74 -6.34 -5.71
N GLN A 56 -4.53 -5.26 -5.85
CA GLN A 56 -5.92 -5.23 -5.39
C GLN A 56 -6.81 -6.18 -6.20
N GLN A 57 -6.58 -6.28 -7.53
CA GLN A 57 -7.30 -7.23 -8.39
C GLN A 57 -6.95 -8.69 -8.05
N LEU A 58 -5.73 -8.95 -7.61
CA LEU A 58 -5.25 -10.26 -7.17
C LEU A 58 -5.61 -10.58 -5.71
N ASP A 59 -6.33 -9.69 -5.02
CA ASP A 59 -6.70 -9.80 -3.60
C ASP A 59 -5.51 -10.03 -2.65
N LEU A 60 -4.32 -9.54 -3.02
CA LEU A 60 -3.11 -9.69 -2.22
C LEU A 60 -3.05 -8.63 -1.12
N GLN A 61 -2.64 -9.06 0.08
CA GLN A 61 -2.42 -8.15 1.20
C GLN A 61 -1.15 -7.32 0.97
N TYR A 62 -1.29 -6.00 0.87
CA TYR A 62 -0.16 -5.09 0.69
C TYR A 62 -0.25 -3.88 1.60
N ALA A 63 0.92 -3.28 1.89
CA ALA A 63 1.05 -2.05 2.63
C ALA A 63 2.11 -1.15 1.99
N MET A 64 1.84 0.14 1.89
CA MET A 64 2.85 1.12 1.46
C MET A 64 3.48 1.77 2.69
N LEU A 65 4.78 1.56 2.85
CA LEU A 65 5.59 2.12 3.92
C LEU A 65 6.28 3.41 3.49
N PHE A 66 6.50 4.30 4.46
CA PHE A 66 7.23 5.53 4.23
C PHE A 66 8.70 5.24 3.87
N PRO A 67 9.30 6.00 2.92
CA PRO A 67 8.67 7.01 2.07
C PRO A 67 7.90 6.45 0.87
N ALA A 68 8.42 5.41 0.20
CA ALA A 68 7.77 4.75 -0.93
C ALA A 68 8.28 3.31 -1.07
N ARG A 69 8.04 2.50 -0.03
CA ARG A 69 8.39 1.07 -0.03
C ARG A 69 7.12 0.24 -0.05
N LEU A 70 6.97 -0.63 -1.04
CA LEU A 70 5.80 -1.50 -1.13
C LEU A 70 6.10 -2.80 -0.39
N ARG A 71 5.31 -3.09 0.64
CA ARG A 71 5.34 -4.35 1.37
C ARG A 71 4.22 -5.23 0.84
N ILE A 72 4.55 -6.41 0.34
CA ILE A 72 3.57 -7.43 -0.07
C ILE A 72 3.66 -8.57 0.95
N VAL A 73 2.52 -9.04 1.44
CA VAL A 73 2.45 -10.16 2.38
C VAL A 73 2.00 -11.39 1.61
N THR A 74 2.89 -12.38 1.53
CA THR A 74 2.65 -13.69 0.92
C THR A 74 2.65 -14.76 2.00
N LEU A 75 2.22 -15.98 1.69
CA LEU A 75 2.25 -17.14 2.59
C LEU A 75 3.66 -17.41 3.16
N GLU A 76 4.71 -17.14 2.38
CA GLU A 76 6.11 -17.36 2.76
C GLU A 76 6.72 -16.19 3.57
N GLY A 77 6.01 -15.06 3.68
CA GLY A 77 6.49 -13.90 4.42
C GLY A 77 6.21 -12.56 3.74
N ALA A 78 6.74 -11.50 4.34
CA ALA A 78 6.61 -10.14 3.82
C ALA A 78 7.82 -9.76 2.96
N GLN A 79 7.59 -9.42 1.70
CA GLN A 79 8.61 -8.91 0.79
C GLN A 79 8.50 -7.40 0.66
N PHE A 80 9.65 -6.73 0.52
CA PHE A 80 9.74 -5.27 0.42
C PHE A 80 10.34 -4.89 -0.93
N PHE A 81 9.68 -3.96 -1.61
CA PHE A 81 10.06 -3.49 -2.93
C PHE A 81 10.32 -1.99 -2.91
N HIS A 82 11.37 -1.58 -3.62
CA HIS A 82 11.80 -0.19 -3.71
C HIS A 82 11.48 0.44 -5.06
N THR A 83 11.27 -0.39 -6.09
CA THR A 83 10.92 0.06 -7.44
C THR A 83 9.68 -0.66 -7.95
N PRO A 84 8.85 -0.02 -8.79
CA PRO A 84 7.68 -0.69 -9.38
C PRO A 84 8.09 -1.83 -10.32
N GLN A 85 9.26 -1.74 -10.96
CA GLN A 85 9.76 -2.78 -11.86
C GLN A 85 10.08 -4.09 -11.14
N GLU A 86 10.64 -4.02 -9.92
CA GLU A 86 10.83 -5.21 -9.08
C GLU A 86 9.49 -5.91 -8.79
N VAL A 87 8.42 -5.15 -8.56
CA VAL A 87 7.08 -5.70 -8.30
C VAL A 87 6.55 -6.43 -9.53
N TRP A 88 6.72 -5.86 -10.72
CA TRP A 88 6.30 -6.50 -11.97
C TRP A 88 7.09 -7.78 -12.26
N ASN A 89 8.41 -7.74 -12.08
CA ASN A 89 9.24 -8.93 -12.22
C ASN A 89 8.83 -10.02 -11.23
N TRP A 90 8.53 -9.63 -9.99
CA TRP A 90 8.04 -10.56 -8.97
C TRP A 90 6.69 -11.16 -9.36
N LEU A 91 5.74 -10.36 -9.83
CA LEU A 91 4.45 -10.85 -10.31
C LEU A 91 4.59 -11.82 -11.49
N ASP A 92 5.46 -11.51 -12.47
CA ASP A 92 5.73 -12.41 -13.59
C ASP A 92 6.35 -13.74 -13.13
N MET A 93 7.28 -13.71 -12.18
CA MET A 93 7.85 -14.93 -11.60
C MET A 93 6.80 -15.77 -10.86
N GLN A 94 5.89 -15.13 -10.11
CA GLN A 94 4.81 -15.83 -9.42
C GLN A 94 3.82 -16.48 -10.38
N VAL A 95 3.45 -15.77 -11.46
CA VAL A 95 2.57 -16.34 -12.51
C VAL A 95 3.24 -17.54 -13.18
N ARG A 96 4.54 -17.46 -13.49
CA ARG A 96 5.29 -18.58 -14.06
C ARG A 96 5.35 -19.78 -13.11
N ALA A 97 5.60 -19.55 -11.83
CA ALA A 97 5.61 -20.62 -10.81
C ALA A 97 4.25 -21.33 -10.74
N CYS A 98 3.16 -20.57 -10.69
CA CYS A 98 1.80 -21.11 -10.72
C CYS A 98 1.51 -21.91 -12.01
N LEU A 99 1.94 -21.43 -13.17
CA LEU A 99 1.77 -22.16 -14.44
C LEU A 99 2.58 -23.47 -14.48
N GLN A 100 3.76 -23.52 -13.86
CA GLN A 100 4.54 -24.75 -13.77
C GLN A 100 3.91 -25.78 -12.83
N GLU A 101 3.28 -25.36 -11.72
CA GLU A 101 2.54 -26.26 -10.85
C GLU A 101 1.30 -26.86 -11.55
N VAL A 102 0.60 -26.08 -12.37
CA VAL A 102 -0.56 -26.56 -13.13
C VAL A 102 -0.17 -27.50 -14.27
N LEU A 103 0.96 -27.25 -14.94
CA LEU A 103 1.45 -28.08 -16.05
C LEU A 103 2.22 -29.33 -15.59
N GLY A 104 2.62 -29.41 -14.32
CA GLY A 104 3.31 -30.54 -13.70
C GLY A 104 2.41 -31.64 -13.13
N CYS A 105 1.09 -31.45 -13.17
CA CYS A 105 0.10 -32.43 -12.73
C CYS A 105 -0.42 -33.26 -13.92
N TRP A 106 0.36 -34.26 -14.34
CA TRP A 106 -0.09 -35.41 -15.14
C TRP A 106 0.37 -36.70 -14.47
#